data_AF-A0A1S9T706-F1
#
_entry.id   AF-A0A1S9T706-F1
#
_cell.length_a   1.000
_cell.length_b   1.000
_cell.length_c   1.000
_cell.angle_alpha   90.00
_cell.angle_beta   90.00
_cell.angle_gamma   90.00
#
_symmetry.space_group_name_H-M   'P 1'
#
loop_
_entity.id
_entity.type
_entity.pdbx_description
1 polymer ?
#
loop_
_entity_poly.entity_id
_entity_poly.type
_entity_poly.pdbx_seq_one_letter_code
_entity_poly.pdbx_strand_id
1 'polypeptide(L)' 'MFEITVMIGIVIGFSQIVKTIGLQTKYVPLLNLTLGIVLGVLFLDGDIKANVFQGIIIGL' A
#
# COMPACT_ATOMS: atom_id res chain seq x y z
N MET A 1 -6.99 16.06 0.82
CA MET A 1 -5.79 15.46 0.22
C MET A 1 -5.10 14.64 1.29
N PHE A 2 -5.08 13.32 1.17
CA PHE A 2 -4.27 12.50 2.08
C PHE A 2 -2.80 12.63 1.69
N GLU A 3 -1.94 12.80 2.69
CA GLU A 3 -0.50 12.85 2.46
C GLU A 3 0.01 11.44 2.12
N ILE A 4 0.81 11.32 1.06
CA ILE A 4 1.36 10.04 0.59
C ILE A 4 2.13 9.32 1.72
N THR A 5 2.82 10.08 2.57
CA THR A 5 3.51 9.61 3.78
C THR A 5 2.58 8.90 4.77
N VAL A 6 1.34 9.38 4.94
CA VAL A 6 0.34 8.74 5.80
C VAL A 6 -0.10 7.39 5.21
N MET A 7 -0.33 7.32 3.90
CA MET A 7 -0.69 6.06 3.23
C MET A 7 0.43 5.02 3.32
N ILE A 8 1.69 5.43 3.15
CA ILE A 8 2.85 4.56 3.36
C ILE A 8 2.87 4.03 4.80
N GLY A 9 2.64 4.90 5.79
CA GLY A 9 2.53 4.51 7.20
C GLY A 9 1.47 3.44 7.44
N ILE A 10 0.29 3.56 6.80
CA ILE A 10 -0.79 2.58 6.88
C ILE A 10 -0.37 1.23 6.27
N VAL A 11 0.20 1.23 5.07
CA VAL A 11 0.65 -0.01 4.40
C VAL A 11 1.69 -0.74 5.25
N ILE A 12 2.70 0.00 5.74
CA ILE A 12 3.76 -0.58 6.56
C ILE A 12 3.21 -1.11 7.89
N GLY A 13 2.34 -0.36 8.56
CA GLY A 13 1.70 -0.74 9.82
C GLY A 13 0.89 -2.03 9.69
N PHE A 14 0.06 -2.13 8.65
CA PHE A 14 -0.69 -3.36 8.36
C PHE A 14 0.25 -4.53 8.06
N SER A 15 1.30 -4.31 7.26
CA SER A 15 2.29 -5.35 6.95
C SER A 15 2.96 -5.91 8.20
N GLN A 16 3.26 -5.06 9.19
CA GLN A 16 3.88 -5.44 10.46
C GLN A 16 2.96 -6.35 11.27
N ILE A 17 1.67 -6.01 11.36
CA ILE A 17 0.66 -6.82 12.04
C ILE A 17 0.49 -8.17 11.34
N VAL A 18 0.44 -8.19 10.01
CA VAL A 18 0.26 -9.45 9.28
C VAL A 18 1.51 -10.35 9.39
N LYS A 19 2.71 -9.76 9.44
CA LYS A 19 3.96 -10.48 9.72
C LYS A 19 3.94 -11.15 11.10
N THR A 20 3.43 -10.49 12.14
CA THR A 20 3.32 -11.09 13.48
C THR A 20 2.31 -12.22 13.57
N ILE A 21 1.34 -12.30 12.66
CA ILE A 21 0.36 -13.40 12.58
C ILE A 21 0.96 -14.65 11.89
N GLY A 22 2.21 -14.59 11.42
CA GLY A 22 2.92 -15.74 10.84
C GLY A 22 2.93 -15.76 9.31
N LEU A 23 2.58 -14.65 8.64
CA LEU A 23 2.74 -14.55 7.20
C LEU A 23 4.22 -14.69 6.83
N GLN A 24 4.53 -15.61 5.90
CA GLN A 24 5.89 -15.76 5.39
C GLN A 24 6.35 -14.45 4.74
N THR A 25 7.57 -14.01 5.07
CA THR A 25 8.15 -12.75 4.58
C THR A 25 8.14 -12.61 3.07
N LYS A 26 8.19 -13.72 2.33
CA LYS A 26 8.07 -13.75 0.86
C LYS A 26 6.76 -13.19 0.31
N TYR A 27 5.67 -13.18 1.10
CA TYR A 27 4.36 -12.66 0.67
C TYR A 27 4.12 -11.21 1.10
N VAL A 28 4.98 -10.64 1.94
CA VAL A 28 4.85 -9.25 2.40
C VAL A 28 4.92 -8.24 1.24
N PRO A 29 5.81 -8.39 0.24
CA PRO A 29 5.80 -7.49 -0.92
C PRO A 29 4.48 -7.53 -1.70
N LEU A 30 3.89 -8.71 -1.86
CA LEU A 30 2.59 -8.86 -2.53
C LEU A 30 1.46 -8.20 -1.72
N LEU A 31 1.46 -8.37 -0.40
CA LEU A 31 0.51 -7.71 0.48
C LEU A 31 0.62 -6.19 0.37
N ASN A 32 1.84 -5.66 0.47
CA ASN A 32 2.07 -4.21 0.45
C ASN A 32 1.71 -3.59 -0.90
N LEU A 33 2.05 -4.26 -2.01
CA LEU A 33 1.66 -3.84 -3.36
C LEU A 33 0.14 -3.80 -3.51
N THR A 34 -0.55 -4.82 -3.03
CA THR A 34 -2.02 -4.91 -3.11
C THR A 34 -2.66 -3.79 -2.31
N LEU A 35 -2.19 -3.57 -1.08
CA LEU A 35 -2.67 -2.48 -0.22
C LEU A 35 -2.36 -1.10 -0.83
N GLY A 36 -1.15 -0.91 -1.34
CA GLY A 36 -0.73 0.33 -1.99
C GLY A 36 -1.61 0.68 -3.18
N ILE A 37 -1.87 -0.27 -4.08
CA ILE A 37 -2.75 -0.06 -5.25
C ILE A 37 -4.19 0.23 -4.82
N VAL A 38 -4.75 -0.55 -3.88
CA VAL A 38 -6.12 -0.35 -3.38
C VAL A 38 -6.26 1.04 -2.76
N LEU A 39 -5.31 1.44 -1.92
CA LEU A 39 -5.33 2.77 -1.30
C LEU A 39 -5.11 3.87 -2.34
N GLY A 40 -4.18 3.68 -3.28
CA GLY A 40 -3.92 4.63 -4.36
C GLY A 40 -5.14 4.90 -5.23
N VAL A 41 -5.86 3.85 -5.62
CA VAL A 41 -7.07 3.97 -6.45
C VAL A 41 -8.23 4.60 -5.68
N LEU A 42 -8.38 4.29 -4.39
CA LEU A 42 -9.53 4.76 -3.60
C LEU A 42 -9.37 6.18 -3.02
N PHE A 43 -8.15 6.62 -2.73
CA PHE A 43 -7.90 7.83 -1.93
C PHE A 43 -7.07 8.91 -2.61
N LEU A 44 -6.42 8.64 -3.74
CA LEU A 44 -5.67 9.65 -4.47
C LEU A 44 -6.55 10.31 -5.54
N ASP A 45 -6.41 11.62 -5.67
CA ASP A 45 -7.07 12.40 -6.70
C ASP A 45 -6.24 12.33 -7.99
N GLY A 46 -6.81 11.78 -9.07
CA GLY A 46 -6.11 11.63 -10.34
C GLY A 46 -6.74 10.61 -11.28
N ASP A 47 -6.15 10.46 -12.46
CA ASP A 47 -6.53 9.42 -13.40
C ASP A 47 -6.21 8.03 -12.82
N ILE A 48 -7.05 7.04 -13.12
CA ILE A 48 -6.87 5.65 -12.64
C ILE A 48 -5.46 5.13 -12.89
N LYS A 49 -4.86 5.43 -14.05
CA LYS A 49 -3.49 4.99 -14.37
C LYS A 49 -2.45 5.63 -13.44
N ALA A 50 -2.60 6.92 -13.14
CA ALA A 50 -1.72 7.63 -12.23
C ALA A 50 -1.88 7.13 -10.80
N ASN A 51 -3.13 6.88 -10.37
CA ASN A 51 -3.45 6.37 -9.04
C ASN A 51 -2.92 4.95 -8.82
N VAL A 52 -3.00 4.08 -9.83
CA VAL A 52 -2.39 2.75 -9.78
C VAL A 52 -0.87 2.88 -9.65
N PHE A 53 -0.23 3.75 -10.45
CA PHE A 53 1.21 3.94 -10.39
C PHE A 53 1.67 4.49 -9.03
N GLN A 54 1.00 5.51 -8.49
CA GLN A 54 1.25 6.02 -7.15
C GLN A 54 0.98 4.98 -6.07
N GLY A 55 -0.06 4.15 -6.24
CA GLY A 55 -0.34 3.04 -5.35
C GLY A 55 0.77 1.99 -5.32
N ILE A 56 1.41 1.70 -6.47
CA ILE A 56 2.59 0.84 -6.53
C ILE A 56 3.75 1.46 -5.75
N ILE A 57 3.99 2.77 -5.90
CA ILE A 57 5.04 3.50 -5.15
C ILE A 57 4.77 3.46 -3.64
N ILE A 58 3.52 3.54 -3.22
CA ILE A 58 3.14 3.46 -1.80
C ILE A 58 3.35 2.03 -1.26
N GLY A 59 3.16 1.03 -2.11
CA GLY A 59 3.20 -0.39 -1.74
C GLY A 59 4.56 -1.08 -1.83
N LEU A 60 5.58 -0.46 -2.44
CA LEU A 60 6.93 -1.03 -2.63
C LEU A 60 7.99 -0.14 -2.00
#